data_AF-A0A955ITW3-F1
#
_entry.id   AF-A0A955ITW3-F1
#
_cell.length_a   1.000
_cell.length_b   1.000
_cell.length_c   1.000
_cell.angle_alpha   90.00
_cell.angle_beta   90.00
_cell.angle_gamma   90.00
#
_symmetry.space_group_name_H-M   'P 1'
#
loop_
_entity.id
_entity.type
_entity.pdbx_description
1 polymer ?
#
loop_
_entity_poly.entity_id
_entity_poly.type
_entity_poly.pdbx_seq_one_letter_code
_entity_poly.pdbx_strand_id
1 'polypeptide(L)' 'MHIETDCPFLPPQGKRGERNEPAWMDRLLTTIADARGVTAEDVDRLTTANTRRLFHL' A
#
# COMPACT_ATOMS: atom_id res chain seq x y z
N MET A 1 -1.73 11.14 -1.22
CA MET A 1 -0.88 9.94 -1.05
C MET A 1 -1.63 8.77 -1.66
N HIS A 2 -0.96 7.97 -2.48
CA HIS A 2 -1.45 6.70 -3.04
C HIS A 2 -0.47 5.60 -2.65
N ILE A 3 -0.92 4.36 -2.73
CA ILE A 3 -0.10 3.17 -2.46
C ILE A 3 -0.30 2.19 -3.61
N GLU A 4 0.77 1.48 -3.94
CA GLU A 4 0.78 0.46 -5.00
C GLU A 4 1.85 -0.57 -4.69
N THR A 5 1.68 -1.79 -5.22
CA THR A 5 2.69 -2.85 -5.13
C THR A 5 3.72 -2.78 -6.25
N ASP A 6 3.35 -2.21 -7.41
CA ASP A 6 4.08 -2.37 -8.68
C ASP A 6 4.26 -3.85 -9.07
N CYS A 7 3.29 -4.70 -8.71
CA CYS A 7 3.32 -6.12 -9.10
C CYS A 7 3.30 -6.27 -10.63
N PRO A 8 4.07 -7.22 -11.19
CA PRO A 8 4.75 -8.32 -10.52
C PRO A 8 6.14 -8.01 -9.94
N PHE A 9 6.58 -6.74 -9.96
CA PHE A 9 7.90 -6.30 -9.54
C PHE A 9 7.90 -5.80 -8.08
N LEU A 10 9.10 -5.52 -7.55
CA LEU A 10 9.30 -4.89 -6.23
C LEU A 10 8.61 -5.55 -5.03
N PRO A 11 8.85 -6.84 -4.74
CA PRO A 11 8.34 -7.47 -3.53
C PRO A 11 8.71 -6.70 -2.25
N PRO A 12 7.82 -6.68 -1.24
CA PRO A 12 8.13 -6.11 0.08
C PRO A 12 9.32 -6.84 0.72
N GLN A 13 9.98 -6.20 1.69
CA GLN A 13 11.29 -6.64 2.19
C GLN A 13 11.35 -8.12 2.61
N GLY A 14 10.36 -8.63 3.35
CA GLY A 14 10.31 -10.04 3.78
C GLY A 14 9.96 -11.05 2.67
N LYS A 15 9.78 -10.59 1.43
CA LYS A 15 9.37 -11.35 0.25
C LYS A 15 10.28 -11.12 -0.97
N ARG A 16 11.41 -10.43 -0.77
CA ARG A 16 12.38 -10.15 -1.85
C ARG A 16 12.84 -11.45 -2.52
N GLY A 17 12.80 -11.46 -3.85
CA GLY A 17 13.13 -12.63 -4.69
C GLY A 17 11.92 -13.46 -5.11
N GLU A 18 10.77 -13.32 -4.47
CA GLU A 18 9.49 -13.88 -4.93
C GLU A 18 8.83 -12.96 -5.98
N ARG A 19 7.83 -13.44 -6.73
CA ARG A 19 6.97 -12.58 -7.56
C ARG A 19 6.12 -11.71 -6.64
N ASN A 20 6.02 -10.41 -6.91
CA ASN A 20 5.14 -9.54 -6.13
C ASN A 20 3.67 -9.74 -6.52
N GLU A 21 2.78 -9.59 -5.55
CA GLU A 21 1.34 -9.79 -5.72
C GLU A 21 0.55 -8.62 -5.12
N PRO A 22 -0.59 -8.22 -5.74
CA PRO A 22 -1.47 -7.18 -5.18
C PRO A 22 -1.91 -7.47 -3.74
N ALA A 23 -2.02 -8.76 -3.38
CA ALA A 23 -2.47 -9.22 -2.07
C ALA A 23 -1.53 -8.80 -0.92
N TRP A 24 -0.32 -8.34 -1.20
CA TRP A 24 0.63 -7.86 -0.18
C TRP A 24 0.48 -6.36 0.17
N MET A 25 -0.64 -5.73 -0.22
CA MET A 25 -0.94 -4.33 0.09
C MET A 25 -0.99 -4.04 1.60
N ASP A 26 -1.41 -5.03 2.40
CA ASP A 26 -1.46 -4.98 3.87
C ASP A 26 -0.08 -4.69 4.48
N ARG A 27 0.98 -5.24 3.90
CA ARG A 27 2.37 -5.01 4.32
C ARG A 27 2.80 -3.56 4.08
N LEU A 28 2.37 -2.97 2.97
CA LEU A 28 2.66 -1.57 2.63
C LEU A 28 1.86 -0.62 3.53
N LEU A 29 0.58 -0.91 3.75
CA LEU A 29 -0.28 -0.17 4.69
C LEU A 29 0.35 -0.10 6.07
N THR A 30 0.75 -1.25 6.62
CA THR A 30 1.39 -1.34 7.95
C THR A 30 2.70 -0.56 7.98
N THR A 31 3.56 -0.75 6.98
CA THR A 31 4.86 -0.05 6.91
C THR A 31 4.70 1.48 6.88
N ILE A 32 3.72 1.98 6.13
CA ILE A 32 3.45 3.41 6.03
C ILE A 32 2.82 3.94 7.33
N ALA A 33 1.90 3.19 7.92
CA ALA A 33 1.26 3.55 9.18
C ALA A 33 2.30 3.73 10.29
N ASP A 34 3.20 2.76 10.45
CA ASP A 34 4.30 2.81 11.42
C ASP A 34 5.22 4.01 11.16
N ALA A 35 5.62 4.22 9.91
CA ALA A 35 6.50 5.34 9.53
C ALA A 35 5.86 6.72 9.74
N ARG A 36 4.52 6.79 9.78
CA ARG A 36 3.76 8.04 9.90
C ARG A 36 3.14 8.25 11.28
N GLY A 37 3.22 7.27 12.18
CA GLY A 37 2.60 7.34 13.50
C GLY A 37 1.07 7.40 13.46
N VAL A 38 0.46 6.72 12.49
CA VAL A 38 -1.01 6.63 12.30
C VAL A 38 -1.45 5.16 12.26
N THR A 39 -2.75 4.91 12.21
CA THR A 39 -3.26 3.54 12.06
C THR A 39 -3.24 3.08 10.60
N ALA A 40 -3.16 1.77 10.36
CA ALA A 40 -3.29 1.20 9.02
C ALA A 40 -4.67 1.52 8.39
N GLU A 41 -5.72 1.60 9.21
CA GLU A 41 -7.08 1.99 8.78
C GLU A 41 -7.13 3.44 8.31
N ASP A 42 -6.40 4.36 8.96
CA ASP A 42 -6.28 5.74 8.48
C ASP A 42 -5.57 5.80 7.13
N VAL A 43 -4.51 5.03 6.94
CA VAL A 43 -3.80 4.96 5.65
C VAL A 43 -4.73 4.43 4.57
N ASP A 44 -5.47 3.35 4.84
CA ASP A 44 -6.43 2.76 3.91
C ASP A 44 -7.52 3.78 3.51
N ARG A 45 -8.17 4.38 4.51
CA ARG A 45 -9.21 5.40 4.30
C ARG A 45 -8.71 6.58 3.46
N LEU A 46 -7.54 7.12 3.81
CA LEU A 46 -6.97 8.28 3.12
C LEU A 46 -6.52 7.96 1.70
N THR A 47 -5.87 6.82 1.49
CA THR A 47 -5.39 6.41 0.16
C THR A 47 -6.55 6.04 -0.75
N THR A 48 -7.55 5.34 -0.25
CA THR A 48 -8.79 5.03 -0.99
C THR A 48 -9.53 6.30 -1.41
N ALA A 49 -9.75 7.24 -0.48
CA ALA A 49 -10.40 8.51 -0.80
C ALA A 49 -9.62 9.32 -1.86
N ASN A 50 -8.30 9.35 -1.74
CA ASN A 50 -7.45 10.03 -2.73
C ASN A 50 -7.54 9.37 -4.10
N THR A 51 -7.46 8.04 -4.18
CA THR A 51 -7.54 7.27 -5.43
C THR A 51 -8.89 7.48 -6.11
N ARG A 52 -10.00 7.39 -5.37
CA ARG A 52 -11.35 7.70 -5.91
C ARG A 52 -11.44 9.10 -6.48
N ARG A 53 -10.92 10.10 -5.76
CA ARG A 53 -10.91 11.48 -6.23
C ARG A 53 -10.06 11.68 -7.49
N LEU A 54 -8.88 11.05 -7.56
CA LEU A 54 -7.95 11.22 -8.67
C LEU A 54 -8.42 10.53 -9.95
N PHE A 55 -8.94 9.30 -9.83
CA PHE A 55 -9.32 8.48 -10.98
C PHE A 55 -10.83 8.51 -11.28
N HIS A 56 -11.60 9.30 -10.54
CA HIS A 56 -13.05 9.40 -10.67
C HIS A 56 -13.76 8.02 -10.53
N LEU A 57 -13.39 7.28 -9.48
CA LEU A 57 -13.94 5.96 -9.13
C LEU A 57 -15.05 6.03 -8.06
#